data_AF-A0A0C2D903-F1
#
_entry.id   AF-A0A0C2D903-F1
#
_cell.length_a   1.000
_cell.length_b   1.000
_cell.length_c   1.000
_cell.angle_alpha   90.00
_cell.angle_beta   90.00
_cell.angle_gamma   90.00
#
_symmetry.space_group_name_H-M   'P 1'
#
loop_
_entity.id
_entity.type
_entity.pdbx_description
1 polymer ?
#
loop_
_entity_poly.entity_id
_entity_poly.type
_entity_poly.pdbx_seq_one_letter_code
_entity_poly.pdbx_strand_id
1 'polypeptide(L)'
;MWKAQGVHRVLVYYHSSTQHVRNLLRHYQKEGFVVIVPWPSLPHNSFVDPNLSIYRLAHSLAHNDCMLRLDTEFGAVIDVDEIIVPR
;
A
#
# COMPACT_ATOMS: atom_id res chain seq x y z
N MET A 1 0.72 12.83 -8.34
CA MET A 1 1.12 12.39 -9.70
C MET A 1 0.13 11.37 -10.27
N TRP A 2 -0.05 10.19 -9.66
CA TRP A 2 -0.99 9.16 -10.16
C TRP A 2 -2.44 9.65 -10.36
N LYS A 3 -2.95 10.50 -9.46
CA LYS A 3 -4.27 11.16 -9.62
C LYS A 3 -4.38 11.95 -10.93
N ALA A 4 -3.30 12.63 -11.34
CA ALA A 4 -3.26 13.38 -12.60
C ALA A 4 -3.10 12.47 -13.83
N GLN A 5 -2.65 11.23 -13.65
CA GLN A 5 -2.54 10.21 -14.69
C GLN A 5 -3.85 9.42 -14.88
N GLY A 6 -4.95 9.86 -14.27
CA GLY A 6 -6.27 9.24 -14.41
C GLY A 6 -6.52 8.09 -13.45
N VAL A 7 -5.63 7.81 -12.49
CA VAL A 7 -5.91 6.81 -11.45
C VAL A 7 -7.09 7.29 -10.61
N HIS A 8 -8.11 6.43 -10.47
CA HIS A 8 -9.33 6.76 -9.74
C HIS A 8 -9.20 6.54 -8.23
N ARG A 9 -8.55 5.44 -7.84
CA ARG A 9 -8.42 5.01 -6.43
C ARG A 9 -7.11 4.27 -6.22
N VAL A 10 -6.47 4.48 -5.08
CA VAL A 10 -5.20 3.83 -4.71
C VAL A 10 -5.37 3.13 -3.37
N LEU A 11 -5.02 1.84 -3.31
CA LEU A 11 -4.92 1.08 -2.06
C LEU A 11 -3.47 1.17 -1.57
N VAL A 12 -3.26 1.68 -0.35
CA VAL A 12 -1.94 1.82 0.26
C VAL A 12 -1.85 0.91 1.47
N TYR A 13 -1.01 -0.13 1.37
CA TYR A 13 -0.71 -1.04 2.46
C TYR A 13 0.26 -0.38 3.44
N TYR A 14 -0.27 0.05 4.58
CA TYR A 14 0.44 0.93 5.51
C TYR A 14 0.90 0.18 6.76
N HIS A 15 2.22 0.05 6.89
CA HIS A 15 2.88 -0.43 8.11
C HIS A 15 3.32 0.75 9.00
N SER A 16 4.21 1.59 8.47
CA SER A 16 4.79 2.72 9.21
C SER A 16 5.36 3.77 8.26
N SER A 17 5.37 5.03 8.69
CA SER A 17 6.00 6.14 7.98
C SER A 17 6.35 7.27 8.94
N THR A 18 7.01 8.32 8.44
CA THR A 18 7.07 9.60 9.17
C THR A 18 5.66 10.21 9.34
N GLN A 19 5.52 11.12 10.31
CA GLN A 19 4.25 11.83 10.56
C GLN A 19 3.79 12.64 9.35
N HIS A 20 4.72 13.25 8.61
CA HIS A 20 4.42 14.04 7.42
C HIS A 20 3.77 13.17 6.32
N VAL A 21 4.35 12.01 6.04
CA VAL A 21 3.79 11.05 5.07
C VAL A 21 2.43 10.54 5.53
N ARG A 22 2.27 10.23 6.82
CA ARG A 22 0.98 9.80 7.38
C ARG A 22 -0.11 10.87 7.23
N ASN A 23 0.23 12.13 7.44
CA ASN A 23 -0.69 13.25 7.28
C ASN A 23 -1.11 13.41 5.81
N LEU A 24 -0.16 13.28 4.87
CA LEU A 24 -0.43 13.32 3.43
C LEU A 24 -1.37 12.20 2.99
N LEU A 25 -1.10 10.95 3.42
CA LEU A 25 -1.97 9.81 3.11
C LEU A 25 -3.38 10.01 3.68
N ARG A 26 -3.50 10.53 4.92
CA ARG A 26 -4.80 10.85 5.52
C ARG A 26 -5.54 11.96 4.79
N HIS A 27 -4.83 12.96 4.28
CA HIS A 27 -5.44 14.02 3.48
C HIS A 27 -6.09 13.43 2.22
N TYR A 28 -5.35 12.64 1.43
CA TYR A 28 -5.92 11.98 0.24
C TYR A 28 -6.96 10.91 0.55
N GLN A 29 -6.90 10.29 1.73
CA GLN A 29 -7.96 9.40 2.19
C GLN A 29 -9.27 10.16 2.44
N LYS A 30 -9.21 11.36 3.01
CA LYS A 30 -10.41 12.21 3.19
C LYS A 30 -10.99 12.68 1.86
N GLU A 31 -10.16 12.85 0.83
CA GLU A 31 -10.61 13.14 -0.54
C GLU A 31 -11.20 11.92 -1.27
N GLY A 32 -11.14 10.72 -0.67
CA GLY A 32 -11.60 9.47 -1.30
C GLY A 32 -10.65 8.88 -2.33
N PHE A 33 -9.49 9.48 -2.57
CA PHE A 33 -8.50 9.01 -3.55
C PHE A 33 -7.66 7.83 -3.02
N VAL A 34 -7.28 7.86 -1.74
CA VAL A 34 -6.46 6.83 -1.09
C VAL A 34 -7.32 6.00 -0.13
N VAL A 35 -7.12 4.68 -0.13
CA VAL A 35 -7.60 3.77 0.91
C VAL A 35 -6.39 3.26 1.66
N ILE A 36 -6.28 3.59 2.94
CA ILE A 36 -5.22 3.04 3.78
C ILE A 36 -5.66 1.66 4.26
N VAL A 37 -4.95 0.62 3.83
CA VAL A 37 -5.11 -0.75 4.33
C VAL A 37 -4.11 -0.93 5.48
N PRO A 38 -4.56 -1.18 6.72
CA PRO A 38 -3.66 -1.43 7.84
C PRO A 38 -2.83 -2.69 7.58
N TRP A 39 -1.50 -2.58 7.68
CA TRP A 39 -0.57 -3.69 7.47
C TRP A 39 0.41 -3.80 8.64
N PRO A 40 -0.04 -4.23 9.83
CA PRO A 40 0.77 -4.24 11.04
C PRO A 40 1.80 -5.38 11.04
N SER A 41 2.81 -5.27 11.90
CA SER A 41 3.69 -6.39 12.25
C SER A 41 2.87 -7.57 12.78
N LEU A 42 3.32 -8.80 12.51
CA LEU A 42 2.70 -9.99 13.08
C LEU A 42 3.04 -10.09 14.57
N PRO A 43 2.16 -10.72 15.37
CA PRO A 43 2.46 -11.05 16.76
C PRO A 43 3.78 -11.83 16.84
N HIS A 44 4.69 -11.38 17.70
CA HIS A 44 5.96 -12.06 17.95
C HIS A 44 6.04 -12.47 19.42
N ASN A 45 6.87 -13.45 19.71
CA ASN A 45 7.23 -13.83 21.07
C ASN A 45 8.75 -14.00 21.17
N SER A 46 9.25 -14.28 22.37
CA SER A 46 10.69 -14.43 22.62
C SER A 46 11.33 -15.65 21.94
N PHE A 47 10.55 -16.61 21.44
CA PHE A 47 11.03 -17.83 20.80
C PHE A 47 11.09 -17.72 19.28
N VAL A 48 10.15 -16.98 18.68
CA VAL A 48 10.06 -16.77 17.23
C VAL A 48 9.59 -15.35 16.94
N ASP A 49 10.39 -14.60 16.19
CA ASP A 49 9.96 -13.36 15.57
C ASP A 49 9.67 -13.57 14.08
N PRO A 50 8.39 -13.68 13.69
CA PRO A 50 8.02 -13.83 12.29
C PRO A 50 8.38 -12.60 11.45
N ASN A 51 8.56 -11.43 12.07
CA ASN A 51 8.79 -10.17 11.35
C ASN A 51 10.17 -10.08 10.69
N LEU A 52 11.13 -10.93 11.09
CA LEU A 52 12.48 -10.98 10.51
C LEU A 52 12.47 -11.28 9.00
N SER A 53 11.52 -12.10 8.54
CA SER A 53 11.39 -12.48 7.11
C SER A 53 10.25 -11.75 6.41
N ILE A 54 9.36 -11.12 7.16
CA ILE A 54 8.18 -10.41 6.62
C ILE A 54 8.59 -9.23 5.75
N TYR A 55 9.68 -8.54 6.04
CA TYR A 55 10.15 -7.46 5.17
C TYR A 55 10.25 -7.88 3.69
N ARG A 56 10.63 -9.14 3.41
CA ARG A 56 10.67 -9.66 2.03
C ARG A 56 9.34 -10.22 1.55
N LEU A 57 8.64 -10.98 2.41
CA LEU A 57 7.43 -11.71 2.01
C LEU A 57 6.17 -10.83 2.01
N ALA A 58 6.17 -9.74 2.78
CA ALA A 58 5.03 -8.83 2.94
C ALA A 58 4.65 -8.13 1.64
N HIS A 59 5.62 -7.79 0.80
CA HIS A 59 5.36 -7.15 -0.49
C HIS A 59 4.52 -8.07 -1.39
N SER A 60 4.96 -9.32 -1.57
CA SER A 60 4.20 -10.31 -2.34
C SER A 60 2.82 -10.58 -1.75
N LEU A 61 2.70 -10.65 -0.43
CA LEU A 61 1.42 -10.86 0.24
C LEU A 61 0.48 -9.65 0.04
N ALA A 62 0.99 -8.43 0.16
CA ALA A 62 0.23 -7.20 -0.07
C ALA A 62 -0.22 -7.09 -1.54
N HIS A 63 0.62 -7.48 -2.50
CA HIS A 63 0.25 -7.53 -3.91
C HIS A 63 -0.90 -8.51 -4.15
N ASN A 64 -0.82 -9.71 -3.59
CA ASN A 64 -1.89 -10.71 -3.70
C ASN A 64 -3.20 -10.25 -3.05
N ASP A 65 -3.14 -9.71 -1.83
CA ASP A 65 -4.31 -9.16 -1.15
C ASP A 65 -4.91 -7.99 -1.93
N CYS A 66 -4.06 -7.13 -2.52
CA CYS A 66 -4.50 -6.02 -3.37
C CYS A 66 -5.26 -6.54 -4.58
N MET A 67 -4.70 -7.52 -5.30
CA MET A 67 -5.35 -8.08 -6.47
C MET A 67 -6.70 -8.72 -6.16
N LEU A 68 -6.84 -9.36 -5.00
CA LEU A 68 -8.10 -9.95 -4.55
C LEU A 68 -9.14 -8.91 -4.12
N ARG A 69 -8.71 -7.71 -3.68
CA ARG A 69 -9.59 -6.60 -3.31
C ARG A 69 -10.00 -5.72 -4.48
N LEU A 70 -9.27 -5.77 -5.59
CA LEU A 70 -9.54 -4.94 -6.74
C LEU A 70 -10.83 -5.38 -7.42
N ASP A 71 -11.83 -4.51 -7.33
CA ASP A 71 -13.11 -4.64 -8.03
C ASP A 71 -13.11 -3.71 -9.25
N THR A 72 -12.20 -3.97 -10.18
CA THR A 72 -11.97 -3.17 -11.38
C THR A 72 -11.45 -4.07 -12.50
N GLU A 73 -11.77 -3.72 -13.75
CA GLU A 73 -11.28 -4.43 -14.93
C GLU A 73 -9.76 -4.27 -15.09
N PHE A 74 -9.24 -3.07 -14.81
CA PHE A 74 -7.82 -2.75 -14.89
C PHE A 74 -7.27 -2.34 -13.54
N GLY A 75 -6.18 -3.00 -13.13
CA GLY A 75 -5.44 -2.70 -11.92
C GLY A 75 -3.94 -2.75 -12.19
N ALA A 76 -3.19 -2.00 -11.41
CA ALA A 76 -1.74 -2.02 -11.43
C ALA A 76 -1.22 -2.08 -10.00
N VAL A 77 -0.14 -2.83 -9.81
CA VAL A 77 0.69 -2.79 -8.61
C VAL A 77 1.86 -1.87 -8.92
N ILE A 78 2.11 -0.88 -8.08
CA ILE A 78 3.13 0.13 -8.28
C ILE A 78 3.81 0.45 -6.95
N ASP A 79 5.13 0.54 -6.97
CA ASP A 79 5.89 1.01 -5.80
C ASP A 79 5.84 2.54 -5.69
N VAL A 80 6.03 3.08 -4.48
CA VAL A 80 5.83 4.53 -4.20
C VAL A 80 6.82 5.42 -4.96
N ASP A 81 7.98 4.90 -5.32
CA ASP A 81 9.03 5.56 -6.11
C ASP A 81 8.89 5.34 -7.62
N GLU A 82 7.83 4.69 -8.09
CA GLU A 82 7.56 4.45 -9.50
C GLU A 82 6.58 5.44 -10.12
N ILE A 83 6.71 5.64 -11.44
CA ILE A 83 5.86 6.54 -12.22
C ILE A 83 5.24 5.80 -13.41
N ILE A 84 3.96 6.08 -13.70
CA ILE A 84 3.31 5.54 -14.91
C ILE A 84 3.73 6.40 -16.10
N VAL A 85 4.34 5.81 -17.12
CA VAL A 85 4.74 6.50 -18.34
C VAL A 85 3.79 6.14 -19.47
N PRO A 86 2.97 7.09 -19.99
CA PRO A 86 2.15 6.84 -21.16
C PRO A 86 3.04 6.66 -22.40
N ARG A 87 2.60 5.80 -23.33
CA ARG A 87 3.23 5.66 -24.66
C ARG A 87 2.83 6.80 -25.58
#